data_AF-A0A078AQF8-F1
#
_entry.id   AF-A0A078AQF8-F1
#
_cell.length_a   1.000
_cell.length_b   1.000
_cell.length_c   1.000
_cell.angle_alpha   90.00
_cell.angle_beta   90.00
_cell.angle_gamma   90.00
#
_symmetry.space_group_name_H-M   'P 1'
#
loop_
_entity.id
_entity.type
_entity.pdbx_description
1 polymer ?
#
loop_
_entity_poly.entity_id
_entity_poly.type
_entity_poly.pdbx_seq_one_letter_code
_entity_poly.pdbx_strand_id
1 'polypeptide(L)'
;MSEEESKSTDHQHPTEHCHEEGHHHHQPGEKCEKIIIKPQYNIQFQHFDMGGWDFYHSEYPMFSAKQLDQVSDLVGTMSMPEVFYGFNRLFIVNTAKDILLEFAPVEALSLASFTKREVLAKKGEQSIDQQLEALNLNLSQNELGLNKIDLVPKNIEVKDAFIWKKKDMTKVKDFKQIEVISDWTYSSTYKGNVRYLSNHETRLKQETTLELHSKGDGNIRIESTEEAIPLDKLGRENPILHFGEVFLYEDDLGDQGYTRMQIRFRAMKDCFYVLVRYYLRVDEVLVRVFDTRIYHEFDQDYIHREFQHKESTYDQLRAKDFNLNSDWSLSKTQSDEVFPHLDLQFKCLDKVFF
;
A
#
# COMPACT_ATOMS: atom_id res chain seq x y z
N MET A 1 42.61 -66.76 30.11
CA MET A 1 44.02 -66.65 30.51
C MET A 1 44.78 -66.39 29.22
N SER A 2 45.30 -65.21 28.91
CA SER A 2 45.59 -64.01 29.70
C SER A 2 45.92 -62.90 28.67
N GLU A 3 45.38 -61.71 28.94
CA GLU A 3 45.94 -60.36 28.71
C GLU A 3 46.74 -60.06 27.42
N GLU A 4 46.14 -59.23 26.56
CA GLU A 4 46.85 -58.34 25.63
C GLU A 4 46.56 -56.88 26.00
N GLU A 5 47.62 -56.13 26.32
CA GLU A 5 47.62 -54.68 26.50
C GLU A 5 47.63 -53.97 25.15
N SER A 6 46.56 -53.22 24.83
CA SER A 6 46.49 -52.32 23.67
C SER A 6 46.78 -50.87 24.07
N LYS A 7 47.82 -50.27 23.47
CA LYS A 7 48.15 -48.85 23.58
C LYS A 7 47.48 -48.03 22.45
N SER A 8 46.71 -47.03 22.88
CA SER A 8 46.68 -45.63 22.40
C SER A 8 46.57 -45.35 20.89
N THR A 9 45.42 -44.78 20.49
CA THR A 9 45.36 -43.48 19.80
C THR A 9 43.96 -42.86 19.90
N ASP A 10 43.94 -41.55 20.21
CA ASP A 10 42.78 -40.69 20.37
C ASP A 10 41.81 -40.71 19.17
N HIS A 11 40.51 -40.78 19.48
CA HIS A 11 39.41 -40.47 18.56
C HIS A 11 38.61 -39.30 19.13
N GLN A 12 38.87 -38.11 18.58
CA GLN A 12 37.94 -37.00 18.62
C GLN A 12 37.66 -36.54 17.19
N HIS A 13 36.41 -36.72 16.77
CA HIS A 13 35.80 -36.10 15.60
C HIS A 13 35.77 -34.58 15.78
N PRO A 14 36.12 -33.80 14.74
CA PRO A 14 35.58 -32.46 14.56
C PRO A 14 34.58 -32.48 13.40
N THR A 15 33.30 -32.31 13.75
CA THR A 15 32.28 -31.75 12.85
C THR A 15 32.44 -30.24 12.85
N GLU A 16 32.92 -29.66 11.75
CA GLU A 16 32.80 -28.23 11.47
C GLU A 16 32.02 -28.06 10.16
N HIS A 17 30.73 -27.74 10.29
CA HIS A 17 29.96 -27.10 9.23
C HIS A 17 30.24 -25.59 9.34
N CYS A 18 31.00 -25.06 8.40
CA CYS A 18 31.15 -23.61 8.26
C CYS A 18 29.82 -23.00 7.80
N HIS A 19 29.17 -22.27 8.70
CA HIS A 19 28.19 -21.24 8.34
C HIS A 19 28.96 -19.97 8.01
N GLU A 20 29.05 -19.61 6.73
CA GLU A 20 29.46 -18.27 6.32
C GLU A 20 28.28 -17.31 6.56
N GLU A 21 28.34 -16.54 7.65
CA GLU A 21 27.50 -15.36 7.86
C GLU A 21 28.02 -14.21 6.99
N GLY A 22 27.39 -14.02 5.83
CA GLY A 22 27.63 -12.87 4.96
C GLY A 22 27.01 -11.59 5.54
N HIS A 23 27.71 -10.94 6.48
CA HIS A 23 27.38 -9.59 6.91
C HIS A 23 27.77 -8.57 5.83
N HIS A 24 26.81 -8.12 5.03
CA HIS A 24 26.99 -6.99 4.13
C HIS A 24 27.11 -5.68 4.93
N HIS A 25 28.34 -5.23 5.17
CA HIS A 25 28.63 -3.84 5.56
C HIS A 25 28.41 -2.93 4.34
N HIS A 26 27.34 -2.14 4.33
CA HIS A 26 27.19 -1.04 3.37
C HIS A 26 28.07 0.14 3.83
N GLN A 27 29.00 0.58 2.98
CA GLN A 27 29.73 1.83 3.17
C GLN A 27 28.83 3.03 2.78
N PRO A 28 28.94 4.18 3.46
CA PRO A 28 28.13 5.35 3.14
C PRO A 28 28.69 6.04 1.89
N GLY A 29 28.04 5.87 0.75
CA GLY A 29 28.38 6.58 -0.49
C GLY A 29 28.14 5.83 -1.80
N GLU A 30 27.79 4.54 -1.77
CA GLU A 30 27.34 3.86 -2.99
C GLU A 30 25.90 4.26 -3.30
N LYS A 31 25.68 4.84 -4.49
CA LYS A 31 24.33 5.00 -5.04
C LYS A 31 23.72 3.60 -5.11
N CYS A 32 22.74 3.32 -4.25
CA CYS A 32 21.94 2.10 -4.34
C CYS A 32 21.41 1.98 -5.77
N GLU A 33 21.92 1.02 -6.54
CA GLU A 33 21.30 0.65 -7.81
C GLU A 33 19.85 0.31 -7.48
N LYS A 34 18.88 0.96 -8.14
CA LYS A 34 17.45 0.68 -7.93
C LYS A 34 17.26 -0.82 -8.08
N ILE A 35 16.86 -1.50 -7.01
CA ILE A 35 16.58 -2.93 -7.03
C ILE A 35 15.37 -3.14 -7.95
N ILE A 36 15.62 -3.60 -9.18
CA ILE A 36 14.56 -3.94 -10.14
C ILE A 36 14.14 -5.38 -9.87
N ILE A 37 13.06 -5.54 -9.12
CA ILE A 37 12.45 -6.85 -8.89
C ILE A 37 11.68 -7.22 -10.14
N LYS A 38 12.11 -8.27 -10.82
CA LYS A 38 11.49 -8.72 -12.07
C LYS A 38 10.42 -9.77 -11.79
N PRO A 39 9.29 -9.72 -12.52
CA PRO A 39 8.30 -10.77 -12.44
C PRO A 39 8.88 -12.06 -13.04
N GLN A 40 8.49 -13.20 -12.48
CA GLN A 40 8.92 -14.52 -12.97
C GLN A 40 8.30 -14.84 -14.34
N TYR A 41 7.11 -14.31 -14.60
CA TYR A 41 6.36 -14.45 -15.85
C TYR A 41 5.90 -13.07 -16.33
N ASN A 42 5.57 -12.96 -17.62
CA ASN A 42 5.00 -11.72 -18.13
C ASN A 42 3.70 -11.38 -17.41
N ILE A 43 3.57 -10.14 -16.95
CA ILE A 43 2.35 -9.65 -16.33
C ILE A 43 1.27 -9.56 -17.41
N GLN A 44 0.19 -10.31 -17.24
CA GLN A 44 -0.95 -10.23 -18.14
C GLN A 44 -1.92 -9.16 -17.66
N PHE A 45 -2.31 -8.27 -18.57
CA PHE A 45 -3.29 -7.23 -18.30
C PHE A 45 -4.61 -7.57 -18.95
N GLN A 46 -5.66 -7.49 -18.15
CA GLN A 46 -7.01 -7.34 -18.67
C GLN A 46 -7.19 -5.87 -19.07
N HIS A 47 -7.74 -5.66 -20.27
CA HIS A 47 -7.95 -4.33 -20.83
C HIS A 47 -9.43 -4.10 -21.12
N PHE A 48 -9.90 -2.89 -20.82
CA PHE A 48 -11.21 -2.38 -21.18
C PHE A 48 -11.08 -0.90 -21.53
N ASP A 49 -11.77 -0.43 -22.56
CA ASP A 49 -11.81 0.97 -22.95
C ASP A 49 -13.24 1.51 -22.96
N MET A 50 -13.41 2.76 -22.53
CA MET A 50 -14.66 3.49 -22.63
C MET A 50 -14.43 5.00 -22.47
N GLY A 51 -15.12 5.81 -23.26
CA GLY A 51 -15.13 7.27 -23.06
C GLY A 51 -13.77 7.95 -23.21
N GLY A 52 -12.84 7.36 -23.98
CA GLY A 52 -11.46 7.85 -24.12
C GLY A 52 -10.51 7.45 -22.98
N TRP A 53 -10.97 6.60 -22.07
CA TRP A 53 -10.18 6.03 -20.99
C TRP A 53 -9.91 4.55 -21.22
N ASP A 54 -8.65 4.16 -21.03
CA ASP A 54 -8.19 2.78 -21.04
C ASP A 54 -7.95 2.30 -19.61
N PHE A 55 -8.51 1.15 -19.27
CA PHE A 55 -8.37 0.49 -17.98
C PHE A 55 -7.54 -0.77 -18.17
N TYR A 56 -6.38 -0.83 -17.52
CA TYR A 56 -5.53 -2.01 -17.49
C TYR A 56 -5.40 -2.48 -16.06
N HIS A 57 -5.74 -3.74 -15.78
CA HIS A 57 -5.45 -4.32 -14.47
C HIS A 57 -4.83 -5.70 -14.59
N SER A 58 -4.00 -6.04 -13.59
CA SER A 58 -3.32 -7.32 -13.52
C SER A 58 -3.53 -7.98 -12.16
N GLU A 59 -3.65 -9.30 -12.21
CA GLU A 59 -3.58 -10.18 -11.06
C GLU A 59 -2.34 -11.07 -11.22
N TYR A 60 -1.46 -11.04 -10.23
CA TYR A 60 -0.19 -11.74 -10.21
C TYR A 60 -0.02 -12.41 -8.83
N PRO A 61 0.63 -13.59 -8.74
CA PRO A 61 0.90 -14.23 -7.46
C PRO A 61 1.61 -13.32 -6.44
N MET A 62 1.40 -13.59 -5.16
CA MET A 62 2.09 -12.89 -4.07
C MET A 62 3.61 -13.10 -4.14
N PHE A 63 4.35 -12.16 -3.56
CA PHE A 63 5.80 -12.19 -3.55
C PHE A 63 6.35 -13.35 -2.72
N SER A 64 7.45 -13.95 -3.19
CA SER A 64 8.24 -14.89 -2.42
C SER A 64 9.04 -14.17 -1.32
N ALA A 65 9.49 -14.89 -0.30
CA ALA A 65 10.32 -14.35 0.78
C ALA A 65 11.52 -13.52 0.25
N LYS A 66 12.24 -14.03 -0.76
CA LYS A 66 13.35 -13.30 -1.39
C LYS A 66 12.93 -11.98 -2.02
N GLN A 67 11.75 -11.92 -2.64
CA GLN A 67 11.23 -10.68 -3.21
C GLN A 67 10.74 -9.72 -2.13
N LEU A 68 10.16 -10.23 -1.03
CA LEU A 68 9.78 -9.41 0.13
C LEU A 68 11.00 -8.73 0.75
N ASP A 69 12.09 -9.46 0.96
CA ASP A 69 13.35 -8.91 1.48
C ASP A 69 13.87 -7.77 0.60
N GLN A 70 13.82 -7.96 -0.74
CA GLN A 70 14.22 -6.95 -1.71
C GLN A 70 13.31 -5.71 -1.72
N VAL A 71 12.00 -5.87 -1.49
CA VAL A 71 11.05 -4.73 -1.42
C VAL A 71 11.15 -3.99 -0.09
N SER A 72 11.49 -4.68 1.00
CA SER A 72 11.44 -4.11 2.36
C SER A 72 12.24 -2.82 2.47
N ASP A 73 13.45 -2.79 1.89
CA ASP A 73 14.30 -1.60 1.84
C ASP A 73 13.68 -0.48 1.00
N LEU A 74 13.03 -0.85 -0.11
CA LEU A 74 12.38 0.10 -1.00
C LEU A 74 11.17 0.75 -0.33
N VAL A 75 10.32 0.00 0.38
CA VAL A 75 9.15 0.56 1.06
C VAL A 75 9.52 1.30 2.35
N GLY A 76 10.63 0.92 2.99
CA GLY A 76 11.11 1.53 4.23
C GLY A 76 10.28 1.15 5.44
N THR A 77 9.81 -0.10 5.49
CA THR A 77 9.06 -0.67 6.62
C THR A 77 9.91 -1.67 7.42
N MET A 78 9.64 -1.82 8.71
CA MET A 78 10.35 -2.76 9.59
C MET A 78 10.02 -4.23 9.30
N SER A 79 8.85 -4.47 8.73
CA SER A 79 8.37 -5.78 8.30
C SER A 79 7.53 -5.61 7.04
N MET A 80 7.32 -6.71 6.32
CA MET A 80 6.44 -6.79 5.16
C MET A 80 5.15 -7.50 5.53
N PRO A 81 4.00 -7.12 4.93
CA PRO A 81 2.78 -7.92 5.03
C PRO A 81 3.01 -9.36 4.60
N GLU A 82 2.39 -10.32 5.28
CA GLU A 82 2.46 -11.75 4.95
C GLU A 82 2.04 -12.04 3.50
N VAL A 83 1.01 -11.35 3.02
CA VAL A 83 0.55 -11.45 1.64
C VAL A 83 0.77 -10.11 0.95
N PHE A 84 1.75 -10.05 0.05
CA PHE A 84 2.05 -8.84 -0.72
C PHE A 84 2.02 -9.12 -2.22
N TYR A 85 1.11 -8.48 -2.95
CA TYR A 85 0.90 -8.68 -4.39
C TYR A 85 1.70 -7.68 -5.21
N GLY A 86 3.02 -7.62 -5.03
CA GLY A 86 3.85 -6.51 -5.52
C GLY A 86 3.88 -6.26 -7.05
N PHE A 87 3.33 -7.15 -7.88
CA PHE A 87 3.16 -6.97 -9.34
C PHE A 87 1.72 -6.70 -9.79
N ASN A 88 0.75 -6.71 -8.88
CA ASN A 88 -0.61 -6.26 -9.18
C ASN A 88 -0.60 -4.78 -9.52
N ARG A 89 -1.33 -4.40 -10.56
CA ARG A 89 -1.42 -3.01 -11.03
C ARG A 89 -2.84 -2.71 -11.46
N LEU A 90 -3.25 -1.46 -11.26
CA LEU A 90 -4.34 -0.84 -11.99
C LEU A 90 -3.81 0.43 -12.64
N PHE A 91 -3.96 0.54 -13.96
CA PHE A 91 -3.72 1.75 -14.73
C PHE A 91 -5.04 2.22 -15.32
N ILE A 92 -5.38 3.49 -15.08
CA ILE A 92 -6.48 4.17 -15.77
C ILE A 92 -5.87 5.33 -16.52
N VAL A 93 -5.98 5.30 -17.84
CA VAL A 93 -5.15 6.10 -18.74
C VAL A 93 -6.03 6.88 -19.69
N ASN A 94 -5.75 8.16 -19.88
CA ASN A 94 -6.28 8.91 -21.01
C ASN A 94 -5.12 9.51 -21.79
N THR A 95 -4.80 8.87 -22.92
CA THR A 95 -3.65 9.21 -23.76
C THR A 95 -3.77 10.60 -24.39
N ALA A 96 -4.99 11.09 -24.66
CA ALA A 96 -5.22 12.41 -25.23
C ALA A 96 -5.00 13.54 -24.21
N LYS A 97 -5.10 13.23 -22.92
CA LYS A 97 -4.98 14.16 -21.79
C LYS A 97 -3.67 14.01 -21.02
N ASP A 98 -2.78 13.13 -21.48
CA ASP A 98 -1.50 12.79 -20.83
C ASP A 98 -1.65 12.45 -19.34
N ILE A 99 -2.75 11.78 -18.97
CA ILE A 99 -3.04 11.45 -17.56
C ILE A 99 -2.99 9.94 -17.35
N LEU A 100 -2.31 9.57 -16.26
CA LEU A 100 -2.19 8.20 -15.77
C LEU A 100 -2.57 8.18 -14.29
N LEU A 101 -3.65 7.48 -13.95
CA LEU A 101 -3.90 7.03 -12.58
C LEU A 101 -3.26 5.65 -12.40
N GLU A 102 -2.21 5.58 -11.60
CA GLU A 102 -1.52 4.33 -11.30
C GLU A 102 -1.74 3.93 -9.86
N PHE A 103 -2.19 2.70 -9.66
CA PHE A 103 -2.30 2.09 -8.35
C PHE A 103 -1.34 0.92 -8.25
N ALA A 104 -0.37 1.04 -7.33
CA ALA A 104 0.70 0.09 -7.18
C ALA A 104 0.95 -0.25 -5.69
N PRO A 105 1.16 -1.54 -5.34
CA PRO A 105 1.35 -1.99 -3.96
C PRO A 105 2.56 -1.38 -3.25
N VAL A 106 3.67 -1.17 -3.97
CA VAL A 106 4.92 -0.64 -3.39
C VAL A 106 4.71 0.80 -2.91
N GLU A 107 4.12 1.66 -3.74
CA GLU A 107 3.79 3.03 -3.36
C GLU A 107 2.74 3.06 -2.25
N ALA A 108 1.74 2.18 -2.31
CA ALA A 108 0.72 2.08 -1.28
C ALA A 108 1.31 1.69 0.09
N LEU A 109 2.14 0.64 0.15
CA LEU A 109 2.78 0.17 1.38
C LEU A 109 3.89 1.12 1.87
N SER A 110 4.56 1.84 0.96
CA SER A 110 5.56 2.85 1.33
C SER A 110 5.01 3.92 2.26
N LEU A 111 3.71 4.20 2.21
CA LEU A 111 3.08 5.12 3.16
C LEU A 111 2.93 4.53 4.57
N ALA A 112 3.33 3.30 4.86
CA ALA A 112 3.49 2.82 6.23
C ALA A 112 4.78 3.34 6.89
N SER A 113 5.76 3.78 6.10
CA SER A 113 7.00 4.40 6.58
C SER A 113 6.72 5.82 7.10
N PHE A 114 7.15 6.11 8.32
CA PHE A 114 6.92 7.42 8.93
C PHE A 114 7.64 8.53 8.17
N THR A 115 8.89 8.31 7.76
CA THR A 115 9.67 9.27 6.98
C THR A 115 8.97 9.65 5.68
N LYS A 116 8.46 8.66 4.93
CA LYS A 116 7.77 8.91 3.65
C LYS A 116 6.43 9.63 3.85
N ARG A 117 5.66 9.26 4.88
CA ARG A 117 4.44 10.00 5.27
C ARG A 117 4.76 11.46 5.54
N GLU A 118 5.82 11.73 6.29
CA GLU A 118 6.19 13.11 6.62
C GLU A 118 6.55 13.92 5.37
N VAL A 119 7.29 13.35 4.42
CA VAL A 119 7.64 14.04 3.17
C VAL A 119 6.40 14.36 2.31
N LEU A 120 5.40 13.47 2.30
CA LEU A 120 4.16 13.70 1.54
C LEU A 120 3.11 14.52 2.30
N ALA A 121 3.19 14.61 3.63
CA ALA A 121 2.29 15.42 4.45
C ALA A 121 2.80 16.86 4.63
N LYS A 122 4.12 17.04 4.76
CA LYS A 122 4.73 18.35 5.04
C LYS A 122 4.96 19.14 3.73
N LYS A 123 4.75 20.45 3.80
CA LYS A 123 5.41 21.44 2.92
C LYS A 123 6.81 21.69 3.48
N GLY A 124 7.70 20.69 3.40
CA GLY A 124 9.05 20.79 3.95
C GLY A 124 9.87 21.92 3.30
N GLU A 125 10.84 22.45 4.05
CA GLU A 125 11.87 23.42 3.58
C GLU A 125 12.93 22.76 2.66
N GLN A 126 12.92 21.42 2.57
CA GLN A 126 13.81 20.63 1.72
C GLN A 126 13.52 20.85 0.24
N SER A 127 14.57 20.78 -0.59
CA SER A 127 14.41 20.87 -2.05
C SER A 127 13.60 19.69 -2.59
N ILE A 128 12.96 19.87 -3.75
CA ILE A 128 12.14 18.83 -4.39
C ILE A 128 12.97 17.56 -4.64
N ASP A 129 14.24 17.70 -5.04
CA ASP A 129 15.12 16.55 -5.31
C ASP A 129 15.39 15.72 -4.06
N GLN A 130 15.63 16.37 -2.92
CA GLN A 130 15.81 15.69 -1.64
C GLN A 130 14.54 14.94 -1.22
N GLN A 131 13.36 15.53 -1.47
CA GLN A 131 12.09 14.87 -1.20
C GLN A 131 11.89 13.64 -2.07
N LEU A 132 12.20 13.71 -3.37
CA LEU A 132 12.08 12.57 -4.28
C LEU A 132 13.05 11.44 -3.94
N GLU A 133 14.29 11.78 -3.57
CA GLU A 133 15.29 10.80 -3.12
C GLU A 133 14.84 10.11 -1.83
N ALA A 134 14.35 10.86 -0.84
CA ALA A 134 13.85 10.32 0.42
C ALA A 134 12.61 9.43 0.24
N LEU A 135 11.75 9.75 -0.73
CA LEU A 135 10.60 8.91 -1.07
C LEU A 135 11.04 7.61 -1.74
N ASN A 136 12.08 7.67 -2.57
CA ASN A 136 12.51 6.59 -3.46
C ASN A 136 11.33 5.94 -4.19
N LEU A 137 10.35 6.76 -4.58
CA LEU A 137 9.20 6.36 -5.38
C LEU A 137 9.43 6.83 -6.81
N ASN A 138 8.80 6.16 -7.77
CA ASN A 138 8.90 6.50 -9.19
C ASN A 138 8.10 7.78 -9.54
N LEU A 139 8.22 8.86 -8.76
CA LEU A 139 7.55 10.15 -8.98
C LEU A 139 8.50 11.14 -9.64
N SER A 140 7.98 11.98 -10.54
CA SER A 140 8.70 13.13 -11.08
C SER A 140 8.49 14.39 -10.21
N GLN A 141 9.29 15.43 -10.45
CA GLN A 141 9.20 16.70 -9.73
C GLN A 141 7.81 17.36 -9.85
N ASN A 142 7.21 17.33 -11.05
CA ASN A 142 5.88 17.92 -11.31
C ASN A 142 4.71 17.06 -10.80
N GLU A 143 4.98 15.83 -10.33
CA GLU A 143 3.97 14.93 -9.77
C GLU A 143 3.95 14.92 -8.24
N LEU A 144 5.02 15.39 -7.59
CA LEU A 144 5.12 15.40 -6.13
C LEU A 144 3.98 16.19 -5.47
N GLY A 145 3.57 17.31 -6.07
CA GLY A 145 2.44 18.12 -5.61
C GLY A 145 1.08 17.44 -5.80
N LEU A 146 0.96 16.56 -6.80
CA LEU A 146 -0.29 15.87 -7.14
C LEU A 146 -0.59 14.70 -6.18
N ASN A 147 0.45 14.18 -5.53
CA ASN A 147 0.42 12.95 -4.74
C ASN A 147 0.68 13.18 -3.24
N LYS A 148 0.47 14.40 -2.76
CA LYS A 148 0.50 14.73 -1.33
C LYS A 148 -0.63 14.01 -0.57
N ILE A 149 -0.39 13.75 0.71
CA ILE A 149 -1.37 13.14 1.61
C ILE A 149 -1.98 14.19 2.53
N ASP A 150 -3.28 14.05 2.80
CA ASP A 150 -4.03 15.02 3.62
C ASP A 150 -4.04 14.65 5.10
N LEU A 151 -3.71 13.39 5.42
CA LEU A 151 -3.78 12.83 6.75
C LEU A 151 -2.59 11.92 7.02
N VAL A 152 -1.95 12.12 8.17
CA VAL A 152 -1.00 11.17 8.77
C VAL A 152 -1.76 10.33 9.80
N PRO A 153 -1.92 9.01 9.59
CA PRO A 153 -2.58 8.12 10.54
C PRO A 153 -1.91 8.16 11.91
N LYS A 154 -2.73 8.08 12.97
CA LYS A 154 -2.23 7.85 14.32
C LYS A 154 -1.81 6.39 14.46
N ASN A 155 -0.67 6.17 15.14
CA ASN A 155 -0.20 4.84 15.47
C ASN A 155 -1.16 4.15 16.43
N ILE A 156 -1.32 2.84 16.27
CA ILE A 156 -2.21 2.02 17.07
C ILE A 156 -1.36 1.05 17.89
N GLU A 157 -1.84 0.73 19.09
CA GLU A 157 -1.25 -0.27 19.96
C GLU A 157 -2.24 -1.41 20.14
N VAL A 158 -1.72 -2.63 20.26
CA VAL A 158 -2.52 -3.79 20.66
C VAL A 158 -3.02 -3.62 22.09
N LYS A 159 -4.11 -4.33 22.42
CA LYS A 159 -4.76 -4.27 23.74
C LYS A 159 -3.79 -4.42 24.91
N ASP A 160 -2.85 -5.35 24.81
CA ASP A 160 -1.91 -5.69 25.88
C ASP A 160 -0.59 -4.90 25.86
N ALA A 161 -0.45 -3.90 24.98
CA ALA A 161 0.79 -3.10 24.86
C ALA A 161 1.20 -2.44 26.19
N PHE A 162 0.24 -2.06 27.02
CA PHE A 162 0.50 -1.46 28.34
C PHE A 162 1.21 -2.42 29.30
N ILE A 163 1.05 -3.74 29.15
CA ILE A 163 1.69 -4.75 29.99
C ILE A 163 3.20 -4.74 29.73
N TRP A 164 3.60 -4.68 28.45
CA TRP A 164 5.01 -4.68 28.04
C TRP A 164 5.73 -3.40 28.45
N LYS A 165 5.09 -2.24 28.30
CA LYS A 165 5.66 -0.95 28.72
C LYS A 165 5.90 -0.84 30.23
N LYS A 166 5.13 -1.58 31.04
CA LYS A 166 5.26 -1.59 32.50
C LYS A 166 6.27 -2.61 33.01
N LYS A 167 6.81 -3.49 32.16
CA LYS A 167 7.83 -4.46 32.58
C LYS A 167 9.15 -3.73 32.85
N ASP A 168 9.77 -4.06 33.97
CA ASP A 168 11.08 -3.56 34.33
C ASP A 168 12.15 -4.17 33.41
N MET A 169 12.62 -3.35 32.45
CA MET A 169 13.58 -3.78 31.43
C MET A 169 15.02 -3.77 31.94
N THR A 170 15.28 -3.25 33.14
CA THR A 170 16.64 -3.18 33.72
C THR A 170 17.24 -4.55 34.02
N LYS A 171 16.42 -5.59 34.09
CA LYS A 171 16.82 -6.98 34.35
C LYS A 171 17.12 -7.79 33.08
N VAL A 172 16.88 -7.21 31.90
CA VAL A 172 17.13 -7.87 30.61
C VAL A 172 18.54 -7.52 30.15
N LYS A 173 19.46 -8.50 30.17
CA LYS A 173 20.76 -8.35 29.53
C LYS A 173 20.56 -8.17 28.02
N ASP A 174 21.31 -7.26 27.42
CA ASP A 174 21.31 -6.97 25.97
C ASP A 174 20.02 -6.35 25.41
N PHE A 175 19.26 -5.60 26.22
CA PHE A 175 18.13 -4.82 25.69
C PHE A 175 18.61 -3.71 24.74
N LYS A 176 18.27 -3.83 23.45
CA LYS A 176 18.41 -2.76 22.46
C LYS A 176 17.03 -2.26 22.08
N GLN A 177 16.76 -0.98 22.39
CA GLN A 177 15.58 -0.31 21.90
C GLN A 177 15.78 0.01 20.41
N ILE A 178 15.06 -0.70 19.56
CA ILE A 178 15.06 -0.44 18.11
C ILE A 178 14.16 0.76 17.85
N GLU A 179 14.63 1.69 17.01
CA GLU A 179 13.82 2.81 16.55
C GLU A 179 12.68 2.30 15.66
N VAL A 180 11.44 2.70 15.98
CA VAL A 180 10.26 2.32 15.20
C VAL A 180 10.14 3.29 14.02
N ILE A 181 10.48 2.81 12.83
CA ILE A 181 10.52 3.63 11.61
C ILE A 181 9.24 3.51 10.75
N SER A 182 8.37 2.55 11.07
CA SER A 182 7.14 2.31 10.32
C SER A 182 5.99 1.84 11.20
N ASP A 183 4.80 1.95 10.64
CA ASP A 183 3.55 1.47 11.23
C ASP A 183 3.38 -0.03 11.05
N TRP A 184 3.34 -0.77 12.16
CA TRP A 184 3.15 -2.22 12.16
C TRP A 184 1.77 -2.66 11.63
N THR A 185 0.79 -1.76 11.58
CA THR A 185 -0.55 -2.03 11.01
C THR A 185 -0.62 -1.80 9.50
N TYR A 186 0.48 -1.33 8.90
CA TYR A 186 0.56 -0.95 7.48
C TYR A 186 -0.46 0.12 7.06
N SER A 187 -0.89 1.00 8.00
CA SER A 187 -1.86 2.05 7.69
C SER A 187 -1.42 2.91 6.50
N SER A 188 -2.24 3.00 5.47
CA SER A 188 -1.89 3.77 4.27
C SER A 188 -3.02 4.68 3.85
N THR A 189 -2.73 5.99 3.77
CA THR A 189 -3.65 7.02 3.24
C THR A 189 -3.50 7.20 1.74
N TYR A 190 -3.02 6.16 1.05
CA TYR A 190 -2.74 6.18 -0.39
C TYR A 190 -4.03 6.41 -1.20
N LYS A 191 -3.94 7.39 -2.11
CA LYS A 191 -5.06 7.83 -2.95
C LYS A 191 -4.98 7.33 -4.40
N GLY A 192 -3.99 6.50 -4.74
CA GLY A 192 -3.56 6.30 -6.12
C GLY A 192 -2.63 7.42 -6.58
N ASN A 193 -1.69 7.10 -7.46
CA ASN A 193 -0.79 8.09 -8.03
C ASN A 193 -1.42 8.76 -9.24
N VAL A 194 -1.53 10.09 -9.21
CA VAL A 194 -1.86 10.92 -10.37
C VAL A 194 -0.57 11.33 -11.05
N ARG A 195 -0.40 10.97 -12.32
CA ARG A 195 0.86 11.08 -13.05
C ARG A 195 0.65 11.60 -14.46
N TYR A 196 1.72 12.11 -15.05
CA TYR A 196 1.78 12.35 -16.49
C TYR A 196 2.20 11.06 -17.20
N LEU A 197 1.45 10.63 -18.22
CA LEU A 197 1.78 9.39 -18.93
C LEU A 197 3.14 9.49 -19.62
N SER A 198 3.42 10.65 -20.21
CA SER A 198 4.67 11.02 -20.89
C SER A 198 5.91 10.83 -20.01
N ASN A 199 5.80 11.02 -18.70
CA ASN A 199 6.89 10.81 -17.75
C ASN A 199 7.24 9.32 -17.51
N HIS A 200 6.34 8.40 -17.88
CA HIS A 200 6.42 6.99 -17.47
C HIS A 200 6.39 5.98 -18.61
N GLU A 201 6.29 6.37 -19.87
CA GLU A 201 6.22 5.44 -21.02
C GLU A 201 7.35 4.39 -21.02
N THR A 202 8.59 4.84 -20.79
CA THR A 202 9.76 3.96 -20.75
C THR A 202 9.69 2.99 -19.58
N ARG A 203 9.28 3.48 -18.40
CA ARG A 203 9.16 2.66 -17.19
C ARG A 203 8.09 1.60 -17.36
N LEU A 204 6.91 1.98 -17.82
CA LEU A 204 5.78 1.07 -18.02
C LEU A 204 6.15 -0.05 -19.00
N LYS A 205 6.82 0.28 -20.12
CA LYS A 205 7.32 -0.72 -21.05
C LYS A 205 8.32 -1.68 -20.42
N GLN A 206 9.25 -1.18 -19.61
CA GLN A 206 10.28 -1.99 -18.95
C GLN A 206 9.72 -2.87 -17.82
N GLU A 207 8.79 -2.36 -17.02
CA GLU A 207 8.24 -3.04 -15.84
C GLU A 207 7.09 -3.99 -16.19
N THR A 208 6.30 -3.67 -17.23
CA THR A 208 5.01 -4.34 -17.48
C THR A 208 4.82 -4.86 -18.90
N THR A 209 5.72 -4.53 -19.84
CA THR A 209 5.58 -4.78 -21.29
C THR A 209 4.46 -4.00 -22.00
N LEU A 210 3.66 -3.20 -21.28
CA LEU A 210 2.67 -2.32 -21.89
C LEU A 210 3.35 -1.15 -22.60
N GLU A 211 2.99 -0.93 -23.86
CA GLU A 211 3.41 0.22 -24.65
C GLU A 211 2.28 1.25 -24.68
N LEU A 212 2.40 2.26 -23.83
CA LEU A 212 1.45 3.37 -23.72
C LEU A 212 2.17 4.66 -24.10
N HIS A 213 1.54 5.45 -24.97
CA HIS A 213 2.10 6.68 -25.48
C HIS A 213 1.12 7.83 -25.29
N SER A 214 1.62 8.95 -24.75
CA SER A 214 0.85 10.18 -24.72
C SER A 214 0.62 10.70 -26.13
N LYS A 215 -0.59 11.20 -26.38
CA LYS A 215 -1.03 11.80 -27.65
C LYS A 215 -1.34 13.29 -27.52
N GLY A 216 -1.15 13.86 -26.33
CA GLY A 216 -1.45 15.25 -26.04
C GLY A 216 -0.52 15.81 -24.96
N ASP A 217 -0.74 17.08 -24.63
CA ASP A 217 -0.03 17.77 -23.56
C ASP A 217 -0.85 17.65 -22.26
N GLY A 218 -0.20 17.29 -21.17
CA GLY A 218 -0.84 17.22 -19.86
C GLY A 218 -0.81 18.57 -19.14
N ASN A 219 -1.94 18.94 -18.52
CA ASN A 219 -1.99 20.04 -17.57
C ASN A 219 -2.83 19.64 -16.34
N ILE A 220 -2.21 18.91 -15.43
CA ILE A 220 -2.90 18.39 -14.25
C ILE A 220 -2.84 19.40 -13.12
N ARG A 221 -4.01 19.81 -12.61
CA ARG A 221 -4.15 20.65 -11.41
C ARG A 221 -5.15 20.03 -10.44
N ILE A 222 -4.89 20.19 -9.14
CA ILE A 222 -5.75 19.69 -8.07
C ILE A 222 -6.34 20.88 -7.32
N GLU A 223 -7.67 20.87 -7.16
CA GLU A 223 -8.38 21.91 -6.42
C GLU A 223 -9.32 21.31 -5.39
N SER A 224 -9.29 21.84 -4.17
CA SER A 224 -10.25 21.45 -3.13
C SER A 224 -11.67 21.78 -3.57
N THR A 225 -12.62 20.91 -3.22
CA THR A 225 -14.03 21.13 -3.50
C THR A 225 -14.90 20.71 -2.31
N GLU A 226 -16.14 21.20 -2.30
CA GLU A 226 -17.20 20.72 -1.39
C GLU A 226 -18.24 19.87 -2.14
N GLU A 227 -18.09 19.72 -3.46
CA GLU A 227 -19.00 18.93 -4.28
C GLU A 227 -18.77 17.44 -4.05
N ALA A 228 -19.80 16.75 -3.57
CA ALA A 228 -19.76 15.31 -3.37
C ALA A 228 -19.91 14.53 -4.69
N ILE A 229 -19.40 13.30 -4.70
CA ILE A 229 -19.59 12.37 -5.82
C ILE A 229 -21.11 12.09 -5.99
N PRO A 230 -21.67 12.20 -7.21
CA PRO A 230 -23.07 11.93 -7.49
C PRO A 230 -23.34 10.40 -7.47
N LEU A 231 -23.53 9.84 -6.27
CA LEU A 231 -23.75 8.40 -6.07
C LEU A 231 -25.03 7.88 -6.74
N ASP A 232 -26.00 8.75 -7.03
CA ASP A 232 -27.22 8.44 -7.77
C ASP A 232 -26.94 7.94 -9.19
N LYS A 233 -25.89 8.48 -9.84
CA LYS A 233 -25.44 8.04 -11.17
C LYS A 233 -24.77 6.66 -11.18
N LEU A 234 -24.48 6.12 -10.00
CA LEU A 234 -23.89 4.80 -9.82
C LEU A 234 -24.93 3.72 -9.46
N GLY A 235 -26.21 4.06 -9.58
CA GLY A 235 -27.36 3.20 -9.30
C GLY A 235 -27.72 2.24 -10.44
N ARG A 236 -28.88 1.59 -10.31
CA ARG A 236 -29.33 0.54 -11.25
C ARG A 236 -29.60 1.04 -12.67
N GLU A 237 -29.91 2.32 -12.83
CA GLU A 237 -30.19 2.94 -14.14
C GLU A 237 -28.93 3.05 -15.01
N ASN A 238 -27.74 2.92 -14.41
CA ASN A 238 -26.46 2.97 -15.12
C ASN A 238 -25.70 1.63 -14.96
N PRO A 239 -25.92 0.66 -15.86
CA PRO A 239 -25.39 -0.68 -15.70
C PRO A 239 -23.86 -0.71 -15.79
N ILE A 240 -23.26 -1.59 -14.98
CA ILE A 240 -21.82 -1.83 -14.98
C ILE A 240 -21.45 -2.58 -16.26
N LEU A 241 -20.61 -1.97 -17.10
CA LEU A 241 -20.08 -2.58 -18.32
C LEU A 241 -18.79 -3.35 -18.06
N HIS A 242 -17.98 -2.87 -17.12
CA HIS A 242 -16.76 -3.52 -16.70
C HIS A 242 -16.55 -3.34 -15.20
N PHE A 243 -16.06 -4.39 -14.54
CA PHE A 243 -15.72 -4.41 -13.13
C PHE A 243 -14.41 -5.18 -12.95
N GLY A 244 -13.57 -4.71 -12.04
CA GLY A 244 -12.38 -5.44 -11.61
C GLY A 244 -12.07 -5.17 -10.13
N GLU A 245 -11.32 -6.10 -9.54
CA GLU A 245 -10.82 -6.02 -8.18
C GLU A 245 -9.32 -6.33 -8.18
N VAL A 246 -8.53 -5.54 -7.47
CA VAL A 246 -7.08 -5.68 -7.39
C VAL A 246 -6.65 -5.62 -5.93
N PHE A 247 -6.07 -6.70 -5.43
CA PHE A 247 -5.50 -6.78 -4.09
C PHE A 247 -4.07 -6.24 -4.10
N LEU A 248 -3.69 -5.44 -3.09
CA LEU A 248 -2.34 -4.90 -2.96
C LEU A 248 -1.56 -5.66 -1.88
N TYR A 249 -2.12 -5.76 -0.67
CA TYR A 249 -1.52 -6.51 0.43
C TYR A 249 -2.55 -6.85 1.51
N GLU A 250 -2.25 -7.89 2.29
CA GLU A 250 -3.03 -8.38 3.43
C GLU A 250 -2.09 -8.93 4.52
N ASP A 251 -2.52 -8.85 5.78
CA ASP A 251 -1.78 -9.36 6.93
C ASP A 251 -2.74 -9.63 8.11
N ASP A 252 -2.48 -10.66 8.91
CA ASP A 252 -3.29 -11.00 10.11
C ASP A 252 -2.77 -10.35 11.41
N LEU A 253 -1.74 -9.50 11.27
CA LEU A 253 -1.15 -8.74 12.35
C LEU A 253 -0.56 -9.61 13.46
N GLY A 254 -0.09 -10.81 13.13
CA GLY A 254 0.41 -11.79 14.08
C GLY A 254 -0.69 -12.25 15.04
N ASP A 255 -1.83 -12.62 14.48
CA ASP A 255 -3.07 -13.00 15.19
C ASP A 255 -3.65 -11.89 16.10
N GLN A 256 -3.27 -10.62 15.90
CA GLN A 256 -3.80 -9.48 16.68
C GLN A 256 -4.86 -8.67 15.91
N GLY A 257 -5.24 -9.11 14.72
CA GLY A 257 -6.22 -8.41 13.92
C GLY A 257 -6.26 -8.87 12.48
N TYR A 258 -6.51 -7.92 11.59
CA TYR A 258 -6.47 -8.13 10.15
C TYR A 258 -6.36 -6.79 9.45
N THR A 259 -5.52 -6.70 8.44
CA THR A 259 -5.41 -5.54 7.56
C THR A 259 -5.41 -5.97 6.11
N ARG A 260 -6.02 -5.14 5.25
CA ARG A 260 -6.11 -5.37 3.82
C ARG A 260 -6.18 -4.06 3.07
N MET A 261 -5.44 -3.98 1.98
CA MET A 261 -5.58 -2.91 1.00
C MET A 261 -5.94 -3.47 -0.36
N GLN A 262 -7.08 -3.00 -0.88
CA GLN A 262 -7.65 -3.47 -2.14
C GLN A 262 -8.25 -2.32 -2.94
N ILE A 263 -8.44 -2.55 -4.23
CA ILE A 263 -9.04 -1.60 -5.16
C ILE A 263 -10.17 -2.30 -5.87
N ARG A 264 -11.35 -1.68 -5.90
CA ARG A 264 -12.48 -2.10 -6.74
C ARG A 264 -12.77 -0.98 -7.72
N PHE A 265 -12.93 -1.30 -8.98
CA PHE A 265 -13.30 -0.30 -9.97
C PHE A 265 -14.39 -0.83 -10.88
N ARG A 266 -15.15 0.11 -11.44
CA ARG A 266 -16.24 -0.17 -12.36
C ARG A 266 -16.34 0.93 -13.39
N ALA A 267 -16.63 0.57 -14.63
CA ALA A 267 -16.92 1.50 -15.71
C ALA A 267 -18.35 1.28 -16.22
N MET A 268 -19.08 2.39 -16.38
CA MET A 268 -20.40 2.47 -16.98
C MET A 268 -20.28 3.09 -18.38
N LYS A 269 -21.41 3.40 -19.01
CA LYS A 269 -21.44 4.01 -20.35
C LYS A 269 -20.90 5.44 -20.37
N ASP A 270 -21.15 6.21 -19.31
CA ASP A 270 -20.91 7.66 -19.24
C ASP A 270 -19.92 8.06 -18.12
N CYS A 271 -19.54 7.13 -17.24
CA CYS A 271 -18.65 7.40 -16.13
C CYS A 271 -17.85 6.17 -15.69
N PHE A 272 -16.85 6.39 -14.83
CA PHE A 272 -16.22 5.32 -14.06
C PHE A 272 -16.15 5.68 -12.57
N TYR A 273 -15.99 4.64 -11.75
CA TYR A 273 -15.84 4.76 -10.31
C TYR A 273 -14.77 3.79 -9.79
N VAL A 274 -13.87 4.28 -8.95
CA VAL A 274 -12.83 3.51 -8.25
C VAL A 274 -12.99 3.70 -6.75
N LEU A 275 -12.86 2.62 -6.00
CA LEU A 275 -12.76 2.58 -4.55
C LEU A 275 -11.43 1.93 -4.17
N VAL A 276 -10.49 2.73 -3.68
CA VAL A 276 -9.30 2.25 -2.97
C VAL A 276 -9.67 2.18 -1.51
N ARG A 277 -9.62 0.98 -0.91
CA ARG A 277 -9.92 0.78 0.50
C ARG A 277 -8.72 0.16 1.21
N TYR A 278 -8.22 0.86 2.21
CA TYR A 278 -7.45 0.27 3.30
C TYR A 278 -8.40 -0.03 4.45
N TYR A 279 -8.41 -1.27 4.91
CA TYR A 279 -9.20 -1.76 6.04
C TYR A 279 -8.25 -2.30 7.11
N LEU A 280 -8.49 -1.91 8.36
CA LEU A 280 -7.77 -2.37 9.53
C LEU A 280 -8.75 -2.75 10.64
N ARG A 281 -8.53 -3.91 11.22
CA ARG A 281 -9.13 -4.36 12.47
C ARG A 281 -7.99 -4.72 13.40
N VAL A 282 -7.97 -4.14 14.59
CA VAL A 282 -7.13 -4.59 15.68
C VAL A 282 -8.06 -5.14 16.74
N ASP A 283 -7.93 -6.44 17.04
CA ASP A 283 -8.93 -7.19 17.79
C ASP A 283 -9.09 -6.62 19.20
N GLU A 284 -10.36 -6.43 19.61
CA GLU A 284 -10.76 -5.79 20.87
C GLU A 284 -10.25 -4.35 21.07
N VAL A 285 -9.67 -3.71 20.05
CA VAL A 285 -9.19 -2.32 20.11
C VAL A 285 -10.05 -1.42 19.25
N LEU A 286 -9.93 -1.51 17.92
CA LEU A 286 -10.64 -0.64 16.98
C LEU A 286 -10.75 -1.23 15.58
N VAL A 287 -11.62 -0.60 14.78
CA VAL A 287 -11.70 -0.77 13.33
C VAL A 287 -11.48 0.57 12.65
N ARG A 288 -10.63 0.60 11.62
CA ARG A 288 -10.27 1.77 10.83
C ARG A 288 -10.43 1.48 9.35
N VAL A 289 -10.96 2.45 8.62
CA VAL A 289 -11.07 2.42 7.16
C VAL A 289 -10.57 3.73 6.58
N PHE A 290 -9.67 3.63 5.59
CA PHE A 290 -9.38 4.72 4.66
C PHE A 290 -9.95 4.37 3.29
N ASP A 291 -10.91 5.17 2.82
CA ASP A 291 -11.49 5.04 1.50
C ASP A 291 -11.09 6.23 0.64
N THR A 292 -10.46 5.97 -0.50
CA THR A 292 -10.35 6.93 -1.59
C THR A 292 -11.34 6.54 -2.69
N ARG A 293 -12.32 7.40 -2.94
CA ARG A 293 -13.31 7.25 -3.99
C ARG A 293 -12.93 8.17 -5.13
N ILE A 294 -12.84 7.63 -6.33
CA ILE A 294 -12.52 8.39 -7.55
C ILE A 294 -13.67 8.19 -8.51
N TYR A 295 -14.18 9.29 -9.05
CA TYR A 295 -15.33 9.30 -9.95
C TYR A 295 -15.09 10.29 -11.09
N HIS A 296 -15.46 9.90 -12.30
CA HIS A 296 -15.33 10.75 -13.46
C HIS A 296 -16.45 10.46 -14.46
N GLU A 297 -17.08 11.53 -14.94
CA GLU A 297 -17.98 11.50 -16.10
C GLU A 297 -17.20 11.85 -17.35
N PHE A 298 -17.36 11.06 -18.41
CA PHE A 298 -16.54 11.17 -19.62
C PHE A 298 -16.71 12.49 -20.38
N ASP A 299 -17.76 13.26 -20.09
CA ASP A 299 -18.01 14.58 -20.67
C ASP A 299 -17.43 15.74 -19.83
N GLN A 300 -16.81 15.46 -18.69
CA GLN A 300 -16.17 16.44 -17.82
C GLN A 300 -14.65 16.51 -18.08
N ASP A 301 -14.05 17.64 -17.72
CA ASP A 301 -12.59 17.89 -17.79
C ASP A 301 -11.89 17.71 -16.45
N TYR A 302 -12.53 17.00 -15.52
CA TYR A 302 -11.99 16.70 -14.20
C TYR A 302 -12.48 15.37 -13.64
N ILE A 303 -11.70 14.84 -12.71
CA ILE A 303 -12.04 13.68 -11.88
C ILE A 303 -12.37 14.19 -10.47
N HIS A 304 -13.50 13.76 -9.90
CA HIS A 304 -13.78 13.90 -8.48
C HIS A 304 -13.01 12.86 -7.68
N ARG A 305 -12.37 13.27 -6.59
CA ARG A 305 -11.71 12.37 -5.65
C ARG A 305 -12.08 12.74 -4.23
N GLU A 306 -12.63 11.78 -3.50
CA GLU A 306 -13.03 11.93 -2.10
C GLU A 306 -12.23 10.94 -1.24
N PHE A 307 -11.48 11.46 -0.28
CA PHE A 307 -10.82 10.66 0.74
C PHE A 307 -11.61 10.73 2.05
N GLN A 308 -11.85 9.57 2.66
CA GLN A 308 -12.51 9.44 3.95
C GLN A 308 -11.70 8.56 4.89
N HIS A 309 -11.55 9.01 6.12
CA HIS A 309 -11.12 8.23 7.26
C HIS A 309 -12.30 8.01 8.19
N LYS A 310 -12.66 6.73 8.38
CA LYS A 310 -13.60 6.32 9.42
C LYS A 310 -12.92 5.41 10.42
N GLU A 311 -13.22 5.59 11.69
CA GLU A 311 -12.65 4.78 12.78
C GLU A 311 -13.61 4.75 13.96
N SER A 312 -13.76 3.57 14.56
CA SER A 312 -14.46 3.39 15.83
C SER A 312 -13.77 2.31 16.67
N THR A 313 -13.77 2.50 17.99
CA THR A 313 -13.34 1.45 18.94
C THR A 313 -14.38 0.34 19.01
N TYR A 314 -13.97 -0.82 19.53
CA TYR A 314 -14.91 -1.92 19.79
C TYR A 314 -16.06 -1.49 20.74
N ASP A 315 -15.78 -0.65 21.73
CA ASP A 315 -16.81 -0.13 22.65
C ASP A 315 -17.84 0.76 21.92
N GLN A 316 -17.38 1.60 21.00
CA GLN A 316 -18.28 2.43 20.18
C GLN A 316 -19.14 1.58 19.24
N LEU A 317 -18.57 0.50 18.67
CA LEU A 317 -19.32 -0.45 17.84
C LEU A 317 -20.34 -1.24 18.66
N ARG A 318 -19.99 -1.68 19.87
CA ARG A 318 -20.92 -2.31 20.82
C ARG A 318 -22.06 -1.38 21.19
N ALA A 319 -21.78 -0.09 21.41
CA ALA A 319 -22.81 0.92 21.70
C ALA A 319 -23.75 1.20 20.52
N LYS A 320 -23.38 0.78 19.30
CA LYS A 320 -24.20 0.86 18.08
C LYS A 320 -24.87 -0.47 17.73
N ASP A 321 -24.87 -1.43 18.67
CA ASP A 321 -25.41 -2.78 18.50
C ASP A 321 -24.82 -3.53 17.29
N PHE A 322 -23.58 -3.20 16.90
CA PHE A 322 -22.90 -3.92 15.82
C PHE A 322 -22.42 -5.29 16.30
N ASN A 323 -22.67 -6.33 15.50
CA ASN A 323 -22.32 -7.70 15.85
C ASN A 323 -20.83 -7.98 15.59
N LEU A 324 -20.02 -7.99 16.65
CA LEU A 324 -18.58 -8.21 16.61
C LEU A 324 -18.20 -9.69 16.77
N ASN A 325 -19.03 -10.61 16.29
CA ASN A 325 -18.79 -12.04 16.43
C ASN A 325 -17.76 -12.59 15.41
N SER A 326 -17.39 -13.85 15.57
CA SER A 326 -16.44 -14.53 14.68
C SER A 326 -16.96 -14.67 13.24
N ASP A 327 -18.29 -14.70 13.04
CA ASP A 327 -18.86 -14.76 11.69
C ASP A 327 -18.53 -13.49 10.90
N TRP A 328 -18.63 -12.31 11.54
CA TRP A 328 -18.20 -11.06 10.95
C TRP A 328 -16.69 -11.03 10.75
N SER A 329 -15.90 -11.42 11.75
CA SER A 329 -14.42 -11.32 11.67
C SER A 329 -13.81 -12.22 10.58
N LEU A 330 -14.50 -13.31 10.22
CA LEU A 330 -14.10 -14.25 9.16
C LEU A 330 -14.78 -13.94 7.81
N SER A 331 -15.70 -12.97 7.78
CA SER A 331 -16.40 -12.58 6.56
C SER A 331 -15.45 -11.93 5.55
N LYS A 332 -15.58 -12.31 4.27
CA LYS A 332 -14.87 -11.65 3.16
C LYS A 332 -15.30 -10.19 2.99
N THR A 333 -16.54 -9.88 3.38
CA THR A 333 -17.17 -8.55 3.31
C THR A 333 -17.14 -7.81 4.66
N GLN A 334 -16.34 -8.27 5.63
CA GLN A 334 -16.25 -7.65 6.96
C GLN A 334 -16.05 -6.13 6.94
N SER A 335 -15.30 -5.62 5.95
CA SER A 335 -15.04 -4.19 5.78
C SER A 335 -16.27 -3.44 5.26
N ASP A 336 -17.04 -4.03 4.35
CA ASP A 336 -18.27 -3.46 3.82
C ASP A 336 -19.40 -3.46 4.86
N GLU A 337 -19.47 -4.52 5.67
CA GLU A 337 -20.48 -4.69 6.73
C GLU A 337 -20.32 -3.68 7.88
N VAL A 338 -19.08 -3.45 8.34
CA VAL A 338 -18.82 -2.53 9.47
C VAL A 338 -18.78 -1.06 9.06
N PHE A 339 -18.47 -0.76 7.79
CA PHE A 339 -18.27 0.61 7.31
C PHE A 339 -19.41 1.61 7.63
N PRO A 340 -20.71 1.25 7.53
CA PRO A 340 -21.81 2.14 7.89
C PRO A 340 -21.84 2.51 9.38
N HIS A 341 -21.28 1.64 10.23
CA HIS A 341 -21.28 1.81 11.69
C HIS A 341 -20.06 2.60 12.19
N LEU A 342 -19.03 2.80 11.37
CA LEU A 342 -17.84 3.56 11.76
C LEU A 342 -18.09 5.07 11.77
N ASP A 343 -17.52 5.76 12.75
CA ASP A 343 -17.57 7.23 12.86
C ASP A 343 -16.62 7.89 11.86
N LEU A 344 -17.11 8.95 11.20
CA LEU A 344 -16.28 9.77 10.32
C LEU A 344 -15.31 10.62 11.15
N GLN A 345 -14.02 10.40 10.94
CA GLN A 345 -12.95 11.13 11.63
C GLN A 345 -12.37 12.26 10.77
N PHE A 346 -12.25 12.02 9.46
CA PHE A 346 -11.71 13.00 8.51
C PHE A 346 -12.28 12.76 7.11
N LYS A 347 -12.51 13.83 6.36
CA LYS A 347 -12.96 13.79 4.97
C LYS A 347 -12.38 14.99 4.22
N CYS A 348 -11.88 14.76 3.02
CA CYS A 348 -11.51 15.81 2.08
C CYS A 348 -11.95 15.43 0.66
N LEU A 349 -12.23 16.44 -0.15
CA LEU A 349 -12.62 16.27 -1.55
C LEU A 349 -11.78 17.19 -2.40
N ASP A 350 -11.31 16.67 -3.52
CA ASP A 350 -10.60 17.42 -4.53
C ASP A 350 -11.07 17.06 -5.94
N LYS A 351 -10.85 17.97 -6.87
CA LYS A 351 -11.03 17.79 -8.31
C LYS A 351 -9.65 17.78 -8.96
N VAL A 352 -9.40 16.77 -9.77
CA VAL A 352 -8.20 16.64 -10.60
C VAL A 352 -8.57 17.03 -12.03
N PHE A 353 -8.22 18.25 -12.45
CA PHE A 353 -8.50 18.77 -13.80
C PHE A 353 -7.39 18.41 -14.78
N PHE A 354 -7.73 18.29 -16.08
CA PHE A 354 -6.80 17.93 -17.16
C PHE A 354 -7.17 18.46 -18.57
#